data_AF-A0A2S5N187-F1
#
_entry.id   AF-A0A2S5N187-F1
#
_cell.length_a   1.000
_cell.length_b   1.000
_cell.length_c   1.000
_cell.angle_alpha   90.00
_cell.angle_beta   90.00
_cell.angle_gamma   90.00
#
_symmetry.space_group_name_H-M   'P 1'
#
loop_
_entity.id
_entity.type
_entity.pdbx_description
1 polymer ?
#
loop_
_entity_poly.entity_id
_entity_poly.type
_entity_poly.pdbx_seq_one_letter_code
_entity_poly.pdbx_strand_id
1 'polypeptide(L)'
;MQMDVDALRVVMEDETGNRCDYDYALMHRPVEGRQAIWLDARIEFADRQHIRLTLQKNKFHDPHSLGQFFVRPLGSESYRPLRNIRSDIFGIALKRCDLATETESLSFDEAARRFSRVNSWMMRCFSPETWDYVAPIIVPRWKQLGALLTTQFDGKVDLLKAAHMPSEPGTSKSWVPLSHPLEIEPKLYTLPAQSFGMLRGIQGEGTDELATLADTCGRTIPELHRLFEVSPALLMSFDNSARAYRTGEELVGFNFTKYTQIFGEIDQDASARWFWRTGTKLLGPEHYGAALGRLVDRIYDAGIEDNSCNNTRFHRATSLARDCAKRTKLVPPRPRGIQEEHALIEWSPAFFSEFARQSRQACPREFLERTAHSLGRAYDDVVRDAAFLIRLAPELLAFFLLLWELTSDRQTK
;
A
#
# COMPACT_ATOMS: atom_id res chain seq x y z
N MET A 1 -9.71 -30.64 13.14
CA MET A 1 -9.70 -30.56 14.61
C MET A 1 -11.02 -29.91 15.02
N GLN A 2 -11.90 -30.64 15.71
CA GLN A 2 -13.18 -30.13 16.18
C GLN A 2 -12.92 -29.38 17.49
N MET A 3 -13.34 -28.12 17.58
CA MET A 3 -13.14 -27.29 18.77
C MET A 3 -14.49 -26.91 19.34
N ASP A 4 -14.79 -27.38 20.55
CA ASP A 4 -15.98 -26.94 21.28
C ASP A 4 -15.77 -25.49 21.75
N VAL A 5 -16.75 -24.63 21.46
CA VAL A 5 -16.70 -23.20 21.79
C VAL A 5 -17.60 -22.94 22.99
N ASP A 6 -17.04 -22.34 24.03
CA ASP A 6 -17.72 -22.07 25.30
C ASP A 6 -18.30 -20.65 25.36
N ALA A 7 -17.60 -19.68 24.76
CA ALA A 7 -18.10 -18.31 24.61
C ALA A 7 -17.60 -17.65 23.32
N LEU A 8 -18.31 -16.62 22.90
CA LEU A 8 -17.97 -15.74 21.80
C LEU A 8 -17.74 -14.32 22.33
N ARG A 9 -16.85 -13.60 21.67
CA ARG A 9 -16.68 -12.16 21.85
C ARG A 9 -16.76 -11.47 20.50
N VAL A 10 -17.54 -10.40 20.44
CA VAL A 10 -17.54 -9.46 19.31
C VAL A 10 -16.84 -8.20 19.78
N VAL A 11 -15.72 -7.88 19.17
CA VAL A 11 -15.01 -6.62 19.40
C VAL A 11 -15.46 -5.64 18.32
N MET A 12 -16.13 -4.58 18.71
CA MET A 12 -16.60 -3.52 17.81
C MET A 12 -15.70 -2.30 17.93
N GLU A 13 -15.39 -1.69 16.80
CA GLU A 13 -14.62 -0.46 16.69
C GLU A 13 -15.38 0.53 15.80
N ASP A 14 -15.49 1.79 16.24
CA ASP A 14 -16.10 2.87 15.47
C ASP A 14 -15.07 3.74 14.74
N GLU A 15 -15.54 4.67 13.89
CA GLU A 15 -14.66 5.59 13.13
C GLU A 15 -13.89 6.57 14.02
N THR A 16 -14.35 6.80 15.25
CA THR A 16 -13.72 7.72 16.22
C THR A 16 -12.61 7.03 17.03
N GLY A 17 -12.53 5.70 16.96
CA GLY A 17 -11.57 4.86 17.66
C GLY A 17 -12.08 4.30 18.98
N ASN A 18 -13.36 4.48 19.34
CA ASN A 18 -13.90 3.78 20.49
C ASN A 18 -14.00 2.29 20.17
N ARG A 19 -13.62 1.49 21.15
CA ARG A 19 -13.64 0.04 21.07
C ARG A 19 -14.45 -0.53 22.22
N CYS A 20 -15.35 -1.45 21.91
CA CYS A 20 -16.18 -2.13 22.90
C CYS A 20 -16.16 -3.64 22.66
N ASP A 21 -15.99 -4.38 23.74
CA ASP A 21 -15.96 -5.84 23.75
C ASP A 21 -17.31 -6.36 24.26
N TYR A 22 -17.93 -7.26 23.50
CA TYR A 22 -19.25 -7.83 23.82
C TYR A 22 -19.15 -9.35 23.89
N ASP A 23 -19.25 -9.86 25.11
CA ASP A 23 -19.14 -11.28 25.40
C ASP A 23 -20.52 -11.96 25.42
N TYR A 24 -20.59 -13.17 24.88
CA TYR A 24 -21.78 -14.00 24.87
C TYR A 24 -21.41 -15.44 25.23
N ALA A 25 -22.01 -15.96 26.29
CA ALA A 25 -21.80 -17.35 26.73
C ALA A 25 -22.65 -18.28 25.87
N LEU A 26 -22.04 -19.31 25.28
CA LEU A 26 -22.74 -20.32 24.47
C LEU A 26 -23.08 -21.58 25.27
N MET A 27 -22.21 -21.94 26.21
CA MET A 27 -22.29 -23.18 26.99
C MET A 27 -22.35 -22.86 28.49
N HIS A 28 -21.73 -23.72 29.32
CA HIS A 28 -21.92 -23.73 30.76
C HIS A 28 -21.16 -22.63 31.49
N ARG A 29 -20.05 -22.11 30.94
CA ARG A 29 -19.26 -21.11 31.65
C ARG A 29 -19.81 -19.70 31.38
N PRO A 30 -20.15 -18.93 32.43
CA PRO A 30 -20.61 -17.57 32.27
C PRO A 30 -19.50 -16.65 31.72
N VAL A 31 -19.92 -15.48 31.26
CA VAL A 31 -19.04 -14.37 30.89
C VAL A 31 -19.14 -13.28 31.97
N GLU A 32 -18.03 -12.58 32.23
CA GLU A 32 -17.94 -11.62 33.34
C GLU A 32 -18.75 -10.33 33.11
N GLY A 33 -19.15 -10.06 31.86
CA GLY A 33 -19.89 -8.86 31.46
C GLY A 33 -21.39 -9.07 31.26
N ARG A 34 -22.15 -7.97 31.28
CA ARG A 34 -23.56 -7.97 30.87
C ARG A 34 -23.65 -8.28 29.38
N GLN A 35 -24.37 -9.34 29.03
CA GLN A 35 -24.63 -9.69 27.64
C GLN A 35 -25.35 -8.54 26.93
N ALA A 36 -24.82 -8.19 25.75
CA ALA A 36 -25.43 -7.16 24.93
C ALA A 36 -26.80 -7.63 24.42
N ILE A 37 -27.84 -6.85 24.67
CA ILE A 37 -29.23 -7.19 24.30
C ILE A 37 -29.38 -7.29 22.76
N TRP A 38 -28.48 -6.68 22.01
CA TRP A 38 -28.47 -6.71 20.55
C TRP A 38 -27.71 -7.90 19.96
N LEU A 39 -26.98 -8.66 20.77
CA LEU A 39 -26.20 -9.83 20.36
C LEU A 39 -26.88 -11.09 20.88
N ASP A 40 -27.28 -11.97 19.97
CA ASP A 40 -27.77 -13.31 20.32
C ASP A 40 -26.91 -14.36 19.61
N ALA A 41 -26.49 -15.41 20.31
CA ALA A 41 -25.74 -16.49 19.71
C ALA A 41 -26.26 -17.84 20.21
N ARG A 42 -26.52 -18.78 19.29
CA ARG A 42 -27.07 -20.10 19.62
C ARG A 42 -26.37 -21.19 18.86
N ILE A 43 -26.17 -22.33 19.51
CA ILE A 43 -25.67 -23.55 18.88
C ILE A 43 -26.84 -24.26 18.21
N GLU A 44 -26.71 -24.57 16.93
CA GLU A 44 -27.74 -25.31 16.20
C GLU A 44 -27.42 -26.81 16.29
N PHE A 45 -28.22 -27.52 17.10
CA PHE A 45 -27.98 -28.92 17.47
C PHE A 45 -28.28 -29.94 16.38
N ALA A 46 -28.83 -29.52 15.23
CA ALA A 46 -29.10 -30.42 14.11
C ALA A 46 -27.82 -31.15 13.66
N ASP A 47 -26.66 -30.48 13.70
CA ASP A 47 -25.37 -31.04 13.26
C ASP A 47 -24.15 -30.75 14.17
N ARG A 48 -24.32 -30.16 15.36
CA ARG A 48 -23.22 -29.79 16.32
C ARG A 48 -22.06 -28.96 15.72
N GLN A 49 -22.20 -28.41 14.52
CA GLN A 49 -21.12 -27.75 13.78
C GLN A 49 -21.37 -26.28 13.47
N HIS A 50 -22.54 -25.74 13.83
CA HIS A 50 -22.93 -24.38 13.46
C HIS A 50 -23.30 -23.56 14.69
N ILE A 51 -22.70 -22.37 14.79
CA ILE A 51 -23.10 -21.33 15.74
C ILE A 51 -23.78 -20.23 14.93
N ARG A 52 -25.05 -19.97 15.23
CA ARG A 52 -25.80 -18.87 14.62
C ARG A 52 -25.66 -17.63 15.50
N LEU A 53 -25.08 -16.58 14.93
CA LEU A 53 -24.99 -15.25 15.51
C LEU A 53 -26.03 -14.32 14.88
N THR A 54 -26.79 -13.62 15.72
CA THR A 54 -27.78 -12.62 15.32
C THR A 54 -27.43 -11.27 15.94
N LEU A 55 -27.39 -10.24 15.10
CA LEU A 55 -26.98 -8.88 15.47
C LEU A 55 -28.11 -7.88 15.17
N GLN A 56 -28.62 -7.21 16.20
CA GLN A 56 -29.63 -6.15 16.05
C GLN A 56 -28.95 -4.81 15.75
N LYS A 57 -28.90 -4.45 14.46
CA LYS A 57 -28.17 -3.28 13.93
C LYS A 57 -28.60 -1.93 14.52
N ASN A 58 -29.83 -1.82 15.02
CA ASN A 58 -30.46 -0.54 15.41
C ASN A 58 -30.03 -0.07 16.82
N LYS A 59 -29.17 -0.82 17.51
CA LYS A 59 -28.76 -0.58 18.90
C LYS A 59 -27.32 -0.10 19.04
N PHE A 60 -26.59 0.07 17.94
CA PHE A 60 -25.24 0.63 17.94
C PHE A 60 -25.29 2.15 17.99
N HIS A 61 -24.32 2.81 18.63
CA HIS A 61 -24.34 4.28 18.74
C HIS A 61 -23.77 4.96 17.49
N ASP A 62 -22.75 4.37 16.86
CA ASP A 62 -22.04 4.97 15.73
C ASP A 62 -22.65 4.67 14.35
N PRO A 63 -22.46 5.58 13.37
CA PRO A 63 -23.01 5.42 12.03
C PRO A 63 -22.34 4.29 11.25
N HIS A 64 -21.04 4.08 11.46
CA HIS A 64 -20.27 2.98 10.88
C HIS A 64 -19.39 2.34 11.95
N SER A 65 -19.34 1.02 11.94
CA SER A 65 -18.47 0.25 12.83
C SER A 65 -17.97 -1.01 12.15
N LEU A 66 -16.77 -1.44 12.53
CA LEU A 66 -16.22 -2.74 12.17
C LEU A 66 -16.17 -3.65 13.40
N GLY A 67 -16.74 -4.84 13.26
CA GLY A 67 -16.72 -5.90 14.24
C GLY A 67 -15.73 -7.00 13.86
N GLN A 68 -15.00 -7.52 14.85
CA GLN A 68 -14.18 -8.72 14.73
C GLN A 68 -14.65 -9.79 15.72
N PHE A 69 -14.68 -11.04 15.26
CA PHE A 69 -15.10 -12.17 16.08
C PHE A 69 -13.93 -12.82 16.80
N PHE A 70 -14.17 -13.22 18.05
CA PHE A 70 -13.26 -13.96 18.91
C PHE A 70 -14.02 -15.12 19.54
N VAL A 71 -13.33 -16.23 19.76
CA VAL A 71 -13.88 -17.46 20.36
C VAL A 71 -13.09 -17.81 21.61
N ARG A 72 -13.79 -18.26 22.65
CA ARG A 72 -13.20 -18.90 23.83
C ARG A 72 -13.43 -20.40 23.72
N PRO A 73 -12.38 -21.21 23.46
CA PRO A 73 -12.50 -22.66 23.44
C PRO A 73 -12.93 -23.21 24.80
N LEU A 74 -13.62 -24.35 24.82
CA LEU A 74 -13.93 -25.07 26.04
C LEU A 74 -12.64 -25.42 26.81
N GLY A 75 -12.63 -25.14 28.11
CA GLY A 75 -11.45 -25.34 28.97
C GLY A 75 -10.37 -24.25 28.88
N SER A 76 -10.53 -23.24 28.01
CA SER A 76 -9.65 -22.07 27.94
C SER A 76 -10.25 -20.89 28.69
N GLU A 77 -9.39 -20.05 29.27
CA GLU A 77 -9.76 -18.74 29.81
C GLU A 77 -9.57 -17.62 28.79
N SER A 78 -8.74 -17.87 27.77
CA SER A 78 -8.36 -16.88 26.76
C SER A 78 -9.28 -16.91 25.55
N TYR A 79 -9.67 -15.71 25.10
CA TYR A 79 -10.28 -15.50 23.78
C TYR A 79 -9.20 -15.51 22.69
N ARG A 80 -9.53 -16.09 21.55
CA ARG A 80 -8.68 -16.12 20.36
C ARG A 80 -9.43 -15.52 19.17
N PRO A 81 -8.78 -14.72 18.31
CA PRO A 81 -9.45 -14.18 17.13
C PRO A 81 -9.91 -15.32 16.23
N LEU A 82 -11.16 -15.24 15.75
CA LEU A 82 -11.68 -16.20 14.78
C LEU A 82 -11.03 -15.90 13.43
N ARG A 83 -10.20 -16.84 12.97
CA ARG A 83 -9.47 -16.74 11.71
C ARG A 83 -9.56 -18.04 10.92
N ASN A 84 -9.44 -17.97 9.61
CA ASN A 84 -9.32 -19.17 8.77
C ASN A 84 -7.88 -19.72 8.82
N ILE A 85 -7.63 -20.81 8.08
CA ILE A 85 -6.30 -21.45 8.01
C ILE A 85 -5.19 -20.53 7.48
N ARG A 86 -5.54 -19.51 6.69
CA ARG A 86 -4.61 -18.49 6.16
C ARG A 86 -4.39 -17.33 7.13
N SER A 87 -5.03 -17.38 8.31
CA SER A 87 -5.07 -16.28 9.28
C SER A 87 -5.90 -15.07 8.84
N ASP A 88 -6.81 -15.22 7.88
CA ASP A 88 -7.73 -14.16 7.49
C ASP A 88 -8.79 -13.95 8.56
N ILE A 89 -9.21 -12.71 8.74
CA ILE A 89 -10.14 -12.29 9.78
C ILE A 89 -11.58 -12.54 9.33
N PHE A 90 -12.37 -13.12 10.22
CA PHE A 90 -13.82 -13.06 10.12
C PHE A 90 -14.32 -11.79 10.82
N GLY A 91 -14.95 -10.91 10.05
CA GLY A 91 -15.47 -9.65 10.56
C GLY A 91 -16.84 -9.29 10.00
N ILE A 92 -17.41 -8.22 10.53
CA ILE A 92 -18.67 -7.65 10.06
C ILE A 92 -18.55 -6.14 10.03
N ALA A 93 -19.08 -5.50 8.99
CA ALA A 93 -19.29 -4.07 8.98
C ALA A 93 -20.75 -3.76 9.26
N LEU A 94 -20.99 -2.74 10.08
CA LEU A 94 -22.32 -2.24 10.38
C LEU A 94 -22.45 -0.81 9.89
N LYS A 95 -23.60 -0.51 9.28
CA LYS A 95 -24.04 0.84 8.94
C LYS A 95 -25.42 1.07 9.53
N ARG A 96 -25.60 2.16 10.26
CA ARG A 96 -26.93 2.61 10.70
C ARG A 96 -27.61 3.39 9.60
N CYS A 97 -28.79 2.93 9.20
CA CYS A 97 -29.56 3.55 8.12
C CYS A 97 -30.39 4.76 8.59
N ASP A 98 -30.57 4.91 9.90
CA ASP A 98 -31.39 5.95 10.53
C ASP A 98 -30.61 7.21 10.93
N LEU A 99 -29.28 7.13 10.92
CA LEU A 99 -28.41 8.29 11.05
C LEU A 99 -28.12 8.81 9.64
N ALA A 100 -28.40 10.09 9.38
CA ALA A 100 -27.98 10.73 8.14
C ALA A 100 -26.47 10.50 7.95
N THR A 101 -26.03 10.27 6.71
CA THR A 101 -24.60 10.17 6.38
C THR A 101 -23.99 11.57 6.51
N GLU A 102 -23.82 12.04 7.75
CA GLU A 102 -23.29 13.35 8.12
C GLU A 102 -21.82 13.44 7.71
N THR A 103 -21.63 13.67 6.43
CA THR A 103 -20.32 13.87 5.81
C THR A 103 -20.15 15.35 5.45
N GLU A 104 -21.26 16.02 5.16
CA GLU A 104 -21.32 17.46 4.87
C GLU A 104 -21.10 18.34 6.11
N SER A 105 -21.24 17.79 7.33
CA SER A 105 -21.06 18.52 8.60
C SER A 105 -19.73 18.25 9.31
N LEU A 106 -18.87 17.38 8.77
CA LEU A 106 -17.60 17.03 9.43
C LEU A 106 -16.59 18.16 9.26
N SER A 107 -15.92 18.53 10.35
CA SER A 107 -14.71 19.34 10.24
C SER A 107 -13.61 18.55 9.52
N PHE A 108 -12.65 19.27 8.93
CA PHE A 108 -11.54 18.65 8.23
C PHE A 108 -10.75 17.68 9.13
N ASP A 109 -10.42 18.09 10.36
CA ASP A 109 -9.68 17.26 11.31
C ASP A 109 -10.45 15.98 11.71
N GLU A 110 -11.77 16.08 11.82
CA GLU A 110 -12.63 14.94 12.10
C GLU A 110 -12.65 13.97 10.90
N ALA A 111 -12.76 14.50 9.68
CA ALA A 111 -12.70 13.69 8.47
C ALA A 111 -11.35 12.97 8.33
N ALA A 112 -10.23 13.64 8.63
CA ALA A 112 -8.89 13.06 8.60
C ALA A 112 -8.71 11.93 9.62
N ARG A 113 -9.14 12.15 10.87
CA ARG A 113 -9.11 11.11 11.93
C ARG A 113 -9.94 9.89 11.55
N ARG A 114 -11.17 10.10 11.09
CA ARG A 114 -12.05 9.01 10.65
C ARG A 114 -11.51 8.29 9.43
N PHE A 115 -10.96 9.02 8.45
CA PHE A 115 -10.35 8.42 7.28
C PHE A 115 -9.19 7.51 7.68
N SER A 116 -8.29 7.95 8.56
CA SER A 116 -7.17 7.14 9.04
C SER A 116 -7.65 5.84 9.69
N ARG A 117 -8.70 5.92 10.52
CA ARG A 117 -9.33 4.74 11.14
C ARG A 117 -9.92 3.79 10.10
N VAL A 118 -10.74 4.30 9.18
CA VAL A 118 -11.36 3.50 8.13
C VAL A 118 -10.31 2.92 7.17
N ASN A 119 -9.23 3.65 6.89
CA ASN A 119 -8.10 3.14 6.11
C ASN A 119 -7.42 1.98 6.84
N SER A 120 -7.23 2.06 8.16
CA SER A 120 -6.68 0.93 8.93
C SER A 120 -7.56 -0.33 8.85
N TRP A 121 -8.88 -0.17 8.74
CA TRP A 121 -9.80 -1.30 8.50
C TRP A 121 -9.60 -1.90 7.11
N MET A 122 -9.43 -1.06 6.09
CA MET A 122 -9.14 -1.49 4.71
C MET A 122 -7.80 -2.23 4.57
N MET A 123 -6.88 -2.05 5.52
CA MET A 123 -5.59 -2.75 5.55
C MET A 123 -5.69 -4.18 6.12
N ARG A 124 -6.81 -4.54 6.79
CA ARG A 124 -7.00 -5.87 7.38
C ARG A 124 -7.27 -6.92 6.31
N CYS A 125 -6.73 -8.12 6.52
CA CYS A 125 -6.98 -9.26 5.64
C CYS A 125 -8.27 -9.98 6.06
N PHE A 126 -9.37 -9.65 5.39
CA PHE A 126 -10.65 -10.32 5.61
C PHE A 126 -10.74 -11.62 4.84
N SER A 127 -11.42 -12.60 5.44
CA SER A 127 -11.83 -13.82 4.74
C SER A 127 -12.76 -13.46 3.57
N PRO A 128 -12.65 -14.13 2.40
CA PRO A 128 -13.52 -13.88 1.25
C PRO A 128 -15.01 -13.92 1.61
N GLU A 129 -15.40 -14.85 2.48
CA GLU A 129 -16.76 -15.09 2.94
C GLU A 129 -17.37 -13.87 3.68
N THR A 130 -16.52 -13.05 4.30
CA THR A 130 -16.97 -11.83 5.01
C THR A 130 -16.76 -10.57 4.20
N TRP A 131 -15.80 -10.56 3.28
CA TRP A 131 -15.47 -9.38 2.48
C TRP A 131 -16.67 -8.89 1.68
N ASP A 132 -17.47 -9.79 1.11
CA ASP A 132 -18.68 -9.44 0.35
C ASP A 132 -19.73 -8.67 1.18
N TYR A 133 -19.72 -8.81 2.50
CA TYR A 133 -20.60 -8.07 3.42
C TYR A 133 -19.93 -6.81 4.00
N VAL A 134 -18.61 -6.84 4.16
CA VAL A 134 -17.82 -5.74 4.73
C VAL A 134 -17.57 -4.64 3.70
N ALA A 135 -17.17 -5.01 2.49
CA ALA A 135 -16.75 -4.10 1.43
C ALA A 135 -17.84 -3.09 1.03
N PRO A 136 -19.12 -3.47 0.83
CA PRO A 136 -20.17 -2.54 0.44
C PRO A 136 -20.43 -1.42 1.47
N ILE A 137 -19.98 -1.59 2.71
CA ILE A 137 -20.12 -0.59 3.78
C ILE A 137 -18.85 0.23 3.90
N ILE A 138 -17.68 -0.42 4.00
CA ILE A 138 -16.43 0.27 4.31
C ILE A 138 -15.84 0.97 3.08
N VAL A 139 -15.87 0.36 1.90
CA VAL A 139 -15.24 0.93 0.70
C VAL A 139 -15.87 2.27 0.29
N PRO A 140 -17.22 2.41 0.20
CA PRO A 140 -17.81 3.69 -0.12
C PRO A 140 -17.51 4.76 0.93
N ARG A 141 -17.50 4.37 2.20
CA ARG A 141 -17.21 5.29 3.31
C ARG A 141 -15.76 5.77 3.29
N TRP A 142 -14.81 4.86 3.03
CA TRP A 142 -13.40 5.16 2.84
C TRP A 142 -13.19 6.16 1.68
N LYS A 143 -13.83 5.91 0.53
CA LYS A 143 -13.78 6.82 -0.63
C LYS A 143 -14.39 8.20 -0.31
N GLN A 144 -15.52 8.22 0.39
CA GLN A 144 -16.21 9.45 0.75
C GLN A 144 -15.36 10.32 1.68
N LEU A 145 -14.79 9.74 2.74
CA LEU A 145 -13.92 10.45 3.67
C LEU A 145 -12.63 10.92 2.98
N GLY A 146 -12.01 10.05 2.18
CA GLY A 146 -10.80 10.42 1.46
C GLY A 146 -11.03 11.52 0.41
N ALA A 147 -12.19 11.55 -0.24
CA ALA A 147 -12.55 12.61 -1.18
C ALA A 147 -12.55 14.00 -0.50
N LEU A 148 -13.03 14.09 0.75
CA LEU A 148 -12.94 15.34 1.53
C LEU A 148 -11.49 15.80 1.73
N LEU A 149 -10.57 14.86 1.95
CA LEU A 149 -9.16 15.16 2.17
C LEU A 149 -8.45 15.67 0.91
N THR A 150 -8.94 15.34 -0.28
CA THR A 150 -8.33 15.82 -1.55
C THR A 150 -8.44 17.34 -1.73
N THR A 151 -9.33 18.00 -1.00
CA THR A 151 -9.59 19.44 -1.13
C THR A 151 -8.49 20.32 -0.53
N GLN A 152 -7.68 19.78 0.39
CA GLN A 152 -6.63 20.51 1.10
C GLN A 152 -5.28 19.82 0.98
N PHE A 153 -4.21 20.59 1.06
CA PHE A 153 -2.85 20.06 0.97
C PHE A 153 -2.53 19.07 2.08
N ASP A 154 -2.85 19.43 3.33
CA ASP A 154 -2.62 18.56 4.49
C ASP A 154 -3.40 17.24 4.38
N GLY A 155 -4.59 17.29 3.79
CA GLY A 155 -5.40 16.09 3.55
C GLY A 155 -4.76 15.15 2.52
N LYS A 156 -4.11 15.70 1.48
CA LYS A 156 -3.31 14.89 0.54
C LYS A 156 -2.09 14.27 1.20
N VAL A 157 -1.48 14.95 2.17
CA VAL A 157 -0.40 14.37 3.00
C VAL A 157 -0.94 13.22 3.84
N ASP A 158 -2.14 13.32 4.41
CA ASP A 158 -2.76 12.21 5.15
C ASP A 158 -3.11 11.02 4.23
N LEU A 159 -3.56 11.27 3.00
CA LEU A 159 -3.72 10.23 1.97
C LEU A 159 -2.38 9.56 1.64
N LEU A 160 -1.27 10.31 1.62
CA LEU A 160 0.06 9.79 1.34
C LEU A 160 0.51 8.85 2.48
N LYS A 161 0.33 9.27 3.74
CA LYS A 161 0.62 8.40 4.90
C LYS A 161 -0.22 7.12 4.87
N ALA A 162 -1.50 7.26 4.57
CA ALA A 162 -2.43 6.13 4.48
C ALA A 162 -2.07 5.13 3.37
N ALA A 163 -1.44 5.59 2.28
CA ALA A 163 -1.01 4.73 1.17
C ALA A 163 0.11 3.78 1.57
N HIS A 164 0.93 4.18 2.55
CA HIS A 164 2.09 3.44 3.03
C HIS A 164 1.91 2.89 4.45
N MET A 165 0.65 2.81 4.92
CA MET A 165 0.34 2.14 6.18
C MET A 165 0.68 0.64 6.06
N PRO A 166 1.34 0.03 7.06
CA PRO A 166 1.61 -1.41 7.05
C PRO A 166 0.33 -2.23 7.23
N SER A 167 0.39 -3.50 6.81
CA SER A 167 -0.63 -4.49 7.16
C SER A 167 -0.66 -4.75 8.67
N GLU A 168 -1.82 -5.14 9.21
CA GLU A 168 -1.98 -5.44 10.63
C GLU A 168 -1.06 -6.61 11.07
N PRO A 169 -0.49 -6.58 12.29
CA PRO A 169 0.27 -7.71 12.83
C PRO A 169 -0.51 -9.04 12.78
N GLY A 170 0.17 -10.13 12.39
CA GLY A 170 -0.43 -11.46 12.27
C GLY A 170 -1.30 -11.64 11.02
N THR A 171 -1.26 -10.70 10.08
CA THR A 171 -1.82 -10.87 8.74
C THR A 171 -1.03 -11.89 7.93
N SER A 172 -1.70 -12.63 7.04
CA SER A 172 -1.03 -13.54 6.09
C SER A 172 0.07 -12.81 5.33
N LYS A 173 1.23 -13.45 5.17
CA LYS A 173 2.30 -12.94 4.30
C LYS A 173 1.83 -12.76 2.85
N SER A 174 0.84 -13.55 2.44
CA SER A 174 0.28 -13.48 1.09
C SER A 174 -0.71 -12.34 0.88
N TRP A 175 -1.02 -11.57 1.92
CA TRP A 175 -1.99 -10.50 1.84
C TRP A 175 -1.39 -9.26 1.21
N VAL A 176 -2.03 -8.80 0.14
CA VAL A 176 -1.79 -7.48 -0.42
C VAL A 176 -3.13 -6.73 -0.39
N PRO A 177 -3.24 -5.61 0.34
CA PRO A 177 -4.52 -4.91 0.47
C PRO A 177 -5.17 -4.56 -0.88
N LEU A 178 -6.51 -4.65 -0.91
CA LEU A 178 -7.27 -4.53 -2.15
C LEU A 178 -7.40 -3.09 -2.63
N SER A 179 -7.51 -2.14 -1.71
CA SER A 179 -7.68 -0.72 -2.02
C SER A 179 -6.43 0.08 -1.72
N HIS A 180 -6.28 1.23 -2.38
CA HIS A 180 -5.13 2.12 -2.17
C HIS A 180 -5.54 3.58 -2.40
N PRO A 181 -5.05 4.56 -1.61
CA PRO A 181 -5.43 5.98 -1.76
C PRO A 181 -5.23 6.60 -3.15
N LEU A 182 -4.44 5.97 -4.02
CA LEU A 182 -4.37 6.32 -5.45
C LEU A 182 -5.74 6.25 -6.17
N GLU A 183 -6.66 5.39 -5.71
CA GLU A 183 -8.05 5.32 -6.20
C GLU A 183 -8.88 6.55 -5.83
N ILE A 184 -8.44 7.33 -4.84
CA ILE A 184 -9.11 8.57 -4.37
C ILE A 184 -8.42 9.79 -4.99
N GLU A 185 -7.10 9.83 -4.96
CA GLU A 185 -6.29 10.92 -5.50
C GLU A 185 -5.23 10.34 -6.45
N PRO A 186 -5.52 10.23 -7.76
CA PRO A 186 -4.55 9.75 -8.75
C PRO A 186 -3.29 10.61 -8.85
N LYS A 187 -3.33 11.85 -8.37
CA LYS A 187 -2.17 12.75 -8.32
C LYS A 187 -1.41 12.66 -6.98
N LEU A 188 -1.64 11.62 -6.17
CA LEU A 188 -1.03 11.49 -4.84
C LEU A 188 0.50 11.63 -4.89
N TYR A 189 1.13 10.97 -5.84
CA TYR A 189 2.58 11.01 -6.02
C TYR A 189 3.09 12.21 -6.81
N THR A 190 2.26 13.24 -7.08
CA THR A 190 2.74 14.52 -7.63
C THR A 190 3.13 15.52 -6.55
N LEU A 191 2.87 15.19 -5.28
CA LEU A 191 3.16 16.05 -4.13
C LEU A 191 4.63 16.54 -4.15
N PRO A 192 4.90 17.75 -3.64
CA PRO A 192 6.27 18.27 -3.52
C PRO A 192 7.17 17.30 -2.75
N ALA A 193 8.46 17.25 -3.09
CA ALA A 193 9.41 16.32 -2.49
C ALA A 193 9.43 16.41 -0.94
N GLN A 194 9.37 17.63 -0.40
CA GLN A 194 9.29 17.88 1.05
C GLN A 194 8.12 17.17 1.76
N SER A 195 6.99 16.93 1.08
CA SER A 195 5.83 16.24 1.67
C SER A 195 6.12 14.79 2.03
N PHE A 196 7.05 14.14 1.34
CA PHE A 196 7.42 12.75 1.60
C PHE A 196 8.17 12.60 2.94
N GLY A 197 8.70 13.68 3.50
CA GLY A 197 9.35 13.67 4.82
C GLY A 197 8.39 13.30 5.95
N MET A 198 7.08 13.44 5.71
CA MET A 198 6.02 13.02 6.63
C MET A 198 5.87 11.49 6.74
N LEU A 199 6.55 10.73 5.88
CA LEU A 199 6.61 9.27 5.95
C LEU A 199 7.67 8.76 6.93
N ARG A 200 8.60 9.61 7.39
CA ARG A 200 9.65 9.22 8.34
C ARG A 200 9.05 8.66 9.62
N GLY A 201 9.53 7.49 10.02
CA GLY A 201 9.09 6.81 11.24
C GLY A 201 7.74 6.09 11.11
N ILE A 202 7.07 6.13 9.95
CA ILE A 202 5.99 5.20 9.65
C ILE A 202 6.63 3.83 9.39
N GLN A 203 6.23 2.82 10.16
CA GLN A 203 6.69 1.44 10.01
C GLN A 203 6.05 0.76 8.79
N GLY A 204 6.19 1.35 7.61
CA GLY A 204 5.73 0.81 6.34
C GLY A 204 6.90 0.31 5.50
N GLU A 205 6.59 -0.45 4.46
CA GLU A 205 7.59 -0.88 3.49
C GLU A 205 7.85 0.24 2.46
N GLY A 206 9.12 0.49 2.15
CA GLY A 206 9.53 1.56 1.25
C GLY A 206 9.30 3.00 1.76
N THR A 207 8.86 3.19 3.02
CA THR A 207 8.56 4.52 3.58
C THR A 207 9.81 5.35 3.81
N ASP A 208 10.89 4.74 4.28
CA ASP A 208 12.17 5.43 4.51
C ASP A 208 12.84 5.83 3.19
N GLU A 209 12.78 4.96 2.18
CA GLU A 209 13.25 5.24 0.83
C GLU A 209 12.44 6.36 0.18
N LEU A 210 11.10 6.35 0.33
CA LEU A 210 10.26 7.45 -0.14
C LEU A 210 10.53 8.74 0.62
N ALA A 211 10.74 8.67 1.93
CA ALA A 211 11.06 9.84 2.75
C ALA A 211 12.37 10.53 2.34
N THR A 212 13.29 9.79 1.70
CA THR A 212 14.54 10.33 1.14
C THR A 212 14.28 11.39 0.07
N LEU A 213 13.11 11.40 -0.61
CA LEU A 213 12.74 12.50 -1.50
C LEU A 213 12.74 13.85 -0.79
N ALA A 214 12.31 13.93 0.47
CA ALA A 214 12.29 15.21 1.17
C ALA A 214 13.69 15.81 1.38
N ASP A 215 14.72 14.96 1.43
CA ASP A 215 16.10 15.40 1.56
C ASP A 215 16.68 15.97 0.26
N THR A 216 16.02 15.75 -0.88
CA THR A 216 16.42 16.37 -2.16
C THR A 216 15.97 17.81 -2.30
N CYS A 217 15.03 18.24 -1.45
CA CYS A 217 14.44 19.57 -1.53
C CYS A 217 15.46 20.67 -1.23
N GLY A 218 15.61 21.62 -2.15
CA GLY A 218 16.50 22.77 -2.00
C GLY A 218 17.99 22.44 -1.94
N ARG A 219 18.39 21.23 -2.35
CA ARG A 219 19.80 20.81 -2.39
C ARG A 219 20.28 20.66 -3.83
N THR A 220 21.52 21.07 -4.06
CA THR A 220 22.23 20.83 -5.31
C THR A 220 22.69 19.37 -5.40
N ILE A 221 22.91 18.86 -6.62
CA ILE A 221 23.41 17.49 -6.80
C ILE A 221 24.76 17.24 -6.10
N PRO A 222 25.75 18.16 -6.09
CA PRO A 222 26.97 17.98 -5.30
C PRO A 222 26.71 17.78 -3.80
N GLU A 223 25.75 18.50 -3.21
CA GLU A 223 25.37 18.33 -1.80
C GLU A 223 24.68 16.99 -1.58
N LEU A 224 23.82 16.56 -2.50
CA LEU A 224 23.18 15.26 -2.47
C LEU A 224 24.18 14.12 -2.62
N HIS A 225 25.20 14.28 -3.46
CA HIS A 225 26.28 13.30 -3.58
C HIS A 225 27.06 13.16 -2.27
N ARG A 226 27.30 14.26 -1.54
CA ARG A 226 27.94 14.20 -0.20
C ARG A 226 27.04 13.56 0.85
N LEU A 227 25.73 13.76 0.76
CA LEU A 227 24.77 13.24 1.74
C LEU A 227 24.44 11.75 1.52
N PHE A 228 24.33 11.33 0.26
CA PHE A 228 23.76 10.04 -0.12
C PHE A 228 24.68 9.14 -0.95
N GLU A 229 25.89 9.60 -1.25
CA GLU A 229 26.81 8.93 -2.15
C GLU A 229 26.14 8.55 -3.49
N VAL A 230 25.51 9.52 -4.14
CA VAL A 230 24.81 9.31 -5.42
C VAL A 230 25.72 8.61 -6.44
N SER A 231 25.18 7.58 -7.12
CA SER A 231 25.92 6.76 -8.08
C SER A 231 26.63 7.60 -9.17
N PRO A 232 27.90 7.30 -9.49
CA PRO A 232 28.63 7.93 -10.58
C PRO A 232 27.89 7.84 -11.92
N ALA A 233 27.14 6.76 -12.17
CA ALA A 233 26.34 6.63 -13.38
C ALA A 233 25.36 7.77 -13.54
N LEU A 234 24.67 8.19 -12.47
CA LEU A 234 23.74 9.31 -12.53
C LEU A 234 24.49 10.62 -12.84
N LEU A 235 25.54 10.91 -12.06
CA LEU A 235 26.29 12.17 -12.17
C LEU A 235 26.91 12.37 -13.55
N MET A 236 27.50 11.32 -14.11
CA MET A 236 28.14 11.35 -15.43
C MET A 236 27.13 11.43 -16.59
N SER A 237 25.85 11.21 -16.32
CA SER A 237 24.80 11.19 -17.35
C SER A 237 24.25 12.57 -17.70
N PHE A 238 24.66 13.61 -16.98
CA PHE A 238 24.38 14.99 -17.35
C PHE A 238 25.40 15.50 -18.37
N ASP A 239 24.91 16.25 -19.36
CA ASP A 239 25.73 16.78 -20.45
C ASP A 239 26.87 17.69 -19.96
N ASN A 240 26.62 18.47 -18.90
CA ASN A 240 27.60 19.38 -18.33
C ASN A 240 28.40 18.80 -17.14
N SER A 241 28.31 17.49 -16.87
CA SER A 241 28.91 16.83 -15.70
C SER A 241 30.39 17.18 -15.44
N ALA A 242 31.24 17.16 -16.48
CA ALA A 242 32.66 17.50 -16.35
C ALA A 242 32.92 18.99 -16.03
N ARG A 243 32.00 19.88 -16.42
CA ARG A 243 32.05 21.30 -16.08
C ARG A 243 31.58 21.51 -14.65
N ALA A 244 30.40 20.98 -14.30
CA ALA A 244 29.83 21.03 -12.96
C ALA A 244 30.81 20.51 -11.88
N TYR A 245 31.52 19.41 -12.14
CA TYR A 245 32.53 18.88 -11.22
C TYR A 245 33.70 19.85 -10.97
N ARG A 246 34.10 20.64 -11.98
CA ARG A 246 35.23 21.57 -11.90
C ARG A 246 34.85 22.94 -11.36
N THR A 247 33.66 23.43 -11.72
CA THR A 247 33.24 24.82 -11.45
C THR A 247 32.17 24.93 -10.35
N GLY A 248 31.58 23.81 -9.93
CA GLY A 248 30.48 23.80 -8.96
C GLY A 248 29.13 24.22 -9.53
N GLU A 249 29.00 24.35 -10.86
CA GLU A 249 27.73 24.64 -11.53
C GLU A 249 26.70 23.51 -11.34
N GLU A 250 25.41 23.85 -11.44
CA GLU A 250 24.31 22.87 -11.40
C GLU A 250 24.37 21.90 -12.58
N LEU A 251 23.95 20.65 -12.37
CA LEU A 251 23.88 19.65 -13.42
C LEU A 251 22.65 19.88 -14.32
N VAL A 252 22.85 19.86 -15.63
CA VAL A 252 21.82 20.13 -16.64
C VAL A 252 21.93 19.13 -17.79
N GLY A 253 20.80 18.82 -18.43
CA GLY A 253 20.76 17.95 -19.61
C GLY A 253 20.98 16.49 -19.26
N PHE A 254 20.14 15.94 -18.38
CA PHE A 254 20.21 14.52 -18.05
C PHE A 254 19.88 13.65 -19.28
N ASN A 255 20.79 12.73 -19.63
CA ASN A 255 20.62 11.81 -20.73
C ASN A 255 20.39 10.38 -20.21
N PHE A 256 19.14 9.91 -20.31
CA PHE A 256 18.77 8.58 -19.83
C PHE A 256 19.50 7.45 -20.58
N THR A 257 19.75 7.59 -21.88
CA THR A 257 20.49 6.59 -22.67
C THR A 257 21.93 6.46 -22.19
N LYS A 258 22.57 7.59 -21.84
CA LYS A 258 23.91 7.60 -21.24
C LYS A 258 23.89 6.94 -19.85
N TYR A 259 22.85 7.20 -19.07
CA TYR A 259 22.66 6.58 -17.76
C TYR A 259 22.58 5.05 -17.85
N THR A 260 21.76 4.50 -18.74
CA THR A 260 21.64 3.05 -18.89
C THR A 260 22.93 2.38 -19.33
N GLN A 261 23.71 3.03 -20.22
CA GLN A 261 25.02 2.54 -20.66
C GLN A 261 26.00 2.46 -19.49
N ILE A 262 26.22 3.59 -18.80
CA ILE A 262 27.18 3.65 -17.68
C ILE A 262 26.74 2.72 -16.54
N PHE A 263 25.43 2.65 -16.26
CA PHE A 263 24.87 1.77 -15.24
C PHE A 263 25.27 0.31 -15.46
N GLY A 264 25.20 -0.18 -16.71
CA GLY A 264 25.61 -1.55 -17.05
C GLY A 264 27.12 -1.79 -16.95
N GLU A 265 27.95 -0.76 -17.14
CA GLU A 265 29.41 -0.86 -17.01
C GLU A 265 29.88 -0.93 -15.55
N ILE A 266 29.19 -0.23 -14.65
CA ILE A 266 29.52 -0.19 -13.21
C ILE A 266 28.91 -1.34 -12.42
N ASP A 267 27.93 -2.04 -12.99
CA ASP A 267 27.31 -3.23 -12.40
C ASP A 267 28.23 -4.44 -12.50
N GLN A 268 29.19 -4.54 -11.58
CA GLN A 268 30.23 -5.55 -11.58
C GLN A 268 30.02 -6.66 -10.55
N ASP A 269 29.24 -6.40 -9.49
CA ASP A 269 29.06 -7.33 -8.38
C ASP A 269 27.64 -7.92 -8.34
N ALA A 270 27.61 -9.24 -8.53
CA ALA A 270 26.43 -10.07 -8.41
C ALA A 270 25.90 -10.17 -6.96
N SER A 271 26.71 -9.97 -5.93
CA SER A 271 26.34 -10.31 -4.55
C SER A 271 25.62 -9.18 -3.78
N ALA A 272 25.76 -7.93 -4.23
CA ALA A 272 25.26 -6.73 -3.53
C ALA A 272 23.72 -6.57 -3.51
N ARG A 273 22.96 -7.54 -4.03
CA ARG A 273 21.51 -7.47 -4.28
C ARG A 273 20.62 -7.55 -3.04
N TRP A 274 21.12 -8.21 -1.99
CA TRP A 274 20.26 -8.68 -0.89
C TRP A 274 20.09 -7.66 0.22
N PHE A 275 20.93 -6.62 0.25
CA PHE A 275 20.91 -5.62 1.30
C PHE A 275 21.33 -4.26 0.74
N TRP A 276 20.35 -3.40 0.44
CA TRP A 276 20.63 -1.98 0.48
C TRP A 276 20.83 -1.60 1.96
N ARG A 277 22.00 -1.05 2.29
CA ARG A 277 22.37 -0.64 3.64
C ARG A 277 22.55 0.87 3.66
N THR A 278 22.35 1.49 4.81
CA THR A 278 22.78 2.88 5.02
C THR A 278 24.28 2.97 4.69
N GLY A 279 24.62 3.72 3.63
CA GLY A 279 25.97 3.81 3.06
C GLY A 279 26.17 3.19 1.67
N THR A 280 25.20 2.46 1.10
CA THR A 280 25.25 2.06 -0.33
C THR A 280 24.76 3.17 -1.25
N LYS A 281 25.42 3.34 -2.39
CA LYS A 281 25.21 4.46 -3.33
C LYS A 281 23.77 4.53 -3.85
N LEU A 282 23.11 5.67 -3.67
CA LEU A 282 21.77 5.88 -4.22
C LEU A 282 21.79 5.88 -5.76
N LEU A 283 20.69 5.38 -6.33
CA LEU A 283 20.43 5.33 -7.78
C LEU A 283 21.52 4.57 -8.58
N GLY A 284 22.20 3.62 -7.95
CA GLY A 284 23.12 2.67 -8.60
C GLY A 284 22.55 1.25 -8.73
N PRO A 285 23.35 0.31 -9.28
CA PRO A 285 22.98 -1.10 -9.43
C PRO A 285 22.51 -1.77 -8.14
N GLU A 286 23.18 -1.49 -7.02
CA GLU A 286 22.85 -2.07 -5.71
C GLU A 286 21.49 -1.60 -5.20
N HIS A 287 21.23 -0.28 -5.26
CA HIS A 287 19.93 0.29 -4.86
C HIS A 287 18.79 -0.25 -5.73
N TYR A 288 18.98 -0.28 -7.06
CA TYR A 288 17.98 -0.82 -7.97
C TYR A 288 17.77 -2.33 -7.78
N GLY A 289 18.86 -3.07 -7.58
CA GLY A 289 18.86 -4.51 -7.34
C GLY A 289 18.15 -4.88 -6.05
N ALA A 290 18.35 -4.13 -4.98
CA ALA A 290 17.63 -4.31 -3.72
C ALA A 290 16.13 -4.03 -3.88
N ALA A 291 15.75 -2.95 -4.56
CA ALA A 291 14.35 -2.64 -4.82
C ALA A 291 13.65 -3.72 -5.68
N LEU A 292 14.34 -4.25 -6.69
CA LEU A 292 13.87 -5.42 -7.46
C LEU A 292 13.80 -6.68 -6.60
N GLY A 293 14.80 -6.94 -5.75
CA GLY A 293 14.82 -8.09 -4.84
C GLY A 293 13.61 -8.09 -3.89
N ARG A 294 13.25 -6.93 -3.32
CA ARG A 294 12.02 -6.79 -2.51
C ARG A 294 10.75 -7.12 -3.28
N LEU A 295 10.66 -6.70 -4.55
CA LEU A 295 9.54 -7.10 -5.41
C LEU A 295 9.51 -8.63 -5.59
N VAL A 296 10.66 -9.26 -5.85
CA VAL A 296 10.76 -10.72 -6.00
C VAL A 296 10.27 -11.42 -4.73
N ASP A 297 10.77 -11.03 -3.56
CA ASP A 297 10.37 -11.59 -2.27
C ASP A 297 8.85 -11.49 -2.07
N ARG A 298 8.25 -10.32 -2.36
CA ARG A 298 6.80 -10.13 -2.21
C ARG A 298 5.96 -10.89 -3.23
N ILE A 299 6.45 -11.06 -4.46
CA ILE A 299 5.81 -11.91 -5.47
C ILE A 299 5.74 -13.35 -4.94
N TYR A 300 6.83 -13.85 -4.34
CA TYR A 300 6.85 -15.17 -3.73
C TYR A 300 5.96 -15.27 -2.49
N ASP A 301 6.03 -14.32 -1.57
CA ASP A 301 5.20 -14.30 -0.35
C ASP A 301 3.69 -14.18 -0.67
N ALA A 302 3.33 -13.40 -1.69
CA ALA A 302 1.96 -13.26 -2.21
C ALA A 302 1.39 -14.55 -2.83
N GLY A 303 2.22 -15.58 -3.01
CA GLY A 303 1.88 -16.92 -3.46
C GLY A 303 1.40 -16.93 -4.91
N ILE A 304 2.30 -17.03 -5.87
CA ILE A 304 1.93 -17.22 -7.30
C ILE A 304 1.60 -18.69 -7.63
N GLU A 305 1.81 -19.61 -6.71
CA GLU A 305 1.53 -21.03 -6.93
C GLU A 305 0.02 -21.35 -6.88
N ASP A 306 -0.38 -22.32 -7.70
CA ASP A 306 -1.75 -22.57 -8.17
C ASP A 306 -2.84 -22.52 -7.07
N ASN A 307 -3.84 -21.67 -7.30
CA ASN A 307 -5.01 -21.33 -6.46
C ASN A 307 -4.88 -20.13 -5.49
N SER A 308 -3.91 -19.24 -5.69
CA SER A 308 -3.88 -17.99 -4.90
C SER A 308 -5.00 -17.01 -5.28
N CYS A 309 -5.50 -16.29 -4.28
CA CYS A 309 -6.49 -15.22 -4.48
C CYS A 309 -5.92 -14.01 -5.25
N ASN A 310 -4.60 -13.94 -5.45
CA ASN A 310 -3.93 -12.84 -6.12
C ASN A 310 -3.66 -13.12 -7.61
N ASN A 311 -3.81 -14.35 -8.10
CA ASN A 311 -3.46 -14.71 -9.49
C ASN A 311 -4.11 -13.79 -10.54
N THR A 312 -5.39 -13.50 -10.39
CA THR A 312 -6.09 -12.55 -11.28
C THR A 312 -5.48 -11.15 -11.23
N ARG A 313 -5.09 -10.67 -10.05
CA ARG A 313 -4.44 -9.35 -9.88
C ARG A 313 -3.05 -9.35 -10.50
N PHE A 314 -2.27 -10.41 -10.30
CA PHE A 314 -0.96 -10.60 -10.93
C PHE A 314 -1.03 -10.58 -12.45
N HIS A 315 -1.98 -11.31 -13.06
CA HIS A 315 -2.15 -11.30 -14.52
C HIS A 315 -2.52 -9.90 -15.05
N ARG A 316 -3.43 -9.20 -14.38
CA ARG A 316 -3.87 -7.86 -14.76
C ARG A 316 -2.75 -6.82 -14.61
N ALA A 317 -2.04 -6.85 -13.50
CA ALA A 317 -0.87 -6.00 -13.24
C ALA A 317 0.28 -6.28 -14.22
N THR A 318 0.52 -7.54 -14.57
CA THR A 318 1.49 -7.93 -15.60
C THR A 318 1.12 -7.38 -16.96
N SER A 319 -0.17 -7.45 -17.33
CA SER A 319 -0.67 -6.90 -18.60
C SER A 319 -0.49 -5.39 -18.67
N LEU A 320 -0.78 -4.69 -17.57
CA LEU A 320 -0.55 -3.26 -17.42
C LEU A 320 0.93 -2.89 -17.57
N ALA A 321 1.81 -3.57 -16.83
CA ALA A 321 3.25 -3.33 -16.89
C ALA A 321 3.84 -3.58 -18.29
N ARG A 322 3.40 -4.67 -18.95
CA ARG A 322 3.82 -5.02 -20.31
C ARG A 322 3.37 -3.99 -21.34
N ASP A 323 2.16 -3.45 -21.23
CA ASP A 323 1.68 -2.39 -22.12
C ASP A 323 2.50 -1.09 -21.97
N CYS A 324 2.90 -0.74 -20.75
CA CYS A 324 3.82 0.37 -20.50
C CYS A 324 5.20 0.12 -21.15
N ALA A 325 5.76 -1.09 -20.98
CA ALA A 325 7.07 -1.46 -21.52
C ALA A 325 7.16 -1.42 -23.05
N LYS A 326 6.03 -1.59 -23.76
CA LYS A 326 5.99 -1.42 -25.22
C LYS A 326 6.18 0.04 -25.65
N ARG A 327 5.85 1.00 -24.79
CA ARG A 327 5.80 2.44 -25.09
C ARG A 327 7.01 3.20 -24.56
N THR A 328 7.64 2.70 -23.49
CA THR A 328 8.80 3.35 -22.85
C THR A 328 9.93 2.35 -22.64
N LYS A 329 11.16 2.81 -22.90
CA LYS A 329 12.41 2.07 -22.59
C LYS A 329 13.24 2.81 -21.54
N LEU A 330 12.62 3.72 -20.79
CA LEU A 330 13.28 4.53 -19.78
C LEU A 330 13.48 3.71 -18.49
N VAL A 331 14.19 2.60 -18.59
CA VAL A 331 14.54 1.71 -17.47
C VAL A 331 16.03 1.42 -17.50
N PRO A 332 16.73 1.40 -16.33
CA PRO A 332 18.08 0.87 -16.25
C PRO A 332 18.11 -0.59 -16.69
N PRO A 333 19.26 -1.08 -17.19
CA PRO A 333 19.42 -2.51 -17.39
C PRO A 333 19.23 -3.24 -16.06
N ARG A 334 18.70 -4.47 -16.12
CA ARG A 334 18.53 -5.29 -14.94
C ARG A 334 19.91 -5.53 -14.29
N PRO A 335 20.07 -5.28 -12.98
CA PRO A 335 21.29 -5.60 -12.28
C PRO A 335 21.63 -7.09 -12.39
N ARG A 336 22.91 -7.40 -12.57
CA ARG A 336 23.42 -8.76 -12.76
C ARG A 336 22.88 -9.66 -11.68
N GLY A 337 22.24 -10.76 -12.12
CA GLY A 337 21.71 -11.92 -11.39
C GLY A 337 20.52 -11.71 -10.46
N ILE A 338 19.77 -10.64 -10.65
CA ILE A 338 18.32 -10.80 -10.52
C ILE A 338 17.87 -11.70 -11.67
N GLN A 339 17.34 -12.89 -11.35
CA GLN A 339 16.87 -13.84 -12.36
C GLN A 339 15.46 -13.49 -12.83
N GLU A 340 15.17 -13.85 -14.08
CA GLU A 340 13.90 -13.59 -14.74
C GLU A 340 12.93 -14.75 -14.45
N GLU A 341 12.46 -14.81 -13.20
CA GLU A 341 11.64 -15.94 -12.74
C GLU A 341 10.14 -15.69 -12.99
N HIS A 342 9.74 -14.42 -13.14
CA HIS A 342 8.34 -14.04 -13.34
C HIS A 342 8.21 -12.83 -14.28
N ALA A 343 7.23 -12.86 -15.19
CA ALA A 343 7.00 -11.81 -16.17
C ALA A 343 6.77 -10.42 -15.53
N LEU A 344 6.23 -10.37 -14.31
CA LEU A 344 6.05 -9.10 -13.60
C LEU A 344 7.38 -8.44 -13.23
N ILE A 345 8.43 -9.21 -12.92
CA ILE A 345 9.78 -8.70 -12.62
C ILE A 345 10.38 -8.06 -13.87
N GLU A 346 10.12 -8.65 -15.04
CA GLU A 346 10.58 -8.15 -16.33
C GLU A 346 9.94 -6.80 -16.67
N TRP A 347 8.61 -6.70 -16.56
CA TRP A 347 7.88 -5.56 -17.11
C TRP A 347 7.59 -4.43 -16.12
N SER A 348 7.53 -4.72 -14.82
CA SER A 348 7.15 -3.71 -13.81
C SER A 348 8.06 -2.48 -13.75
N PRO A 349 9.39 -2.54 -13.99
CA PRO A 349 10.22 -1.35 -13.95
C PRO A 349 9.80 -0.27 -14.95
N ALA A 350 9.29 -0.68 -16.13
CA ALA A 350 8.83 0.28 -17.14
C ALA A 350 7.58 1.02 -16.67
N PHE A 351 6.67 0.34 -15.97
CA PHE A 351 5.53 0.99 -15.33
C PHE A 351 5.98 1.96 -14.24
N PHE A 352 6.83 1.53 -13.31
CA PHE A 352 7.26 2.40 -12.19
C PHE A 352 8.02 3.63 -12.67
N SER A 353 8.94 3.45 -13.62
CA SER A 353 9.68 4.57 -14.21
C SER A 353 8.75 5.56 -14.88
N GLU A 354 7.86 5.11 -15.77
CA GLU A 354 6.97 6.01 -16.49
C GLU A 354 5.94 6.66 -15.56
N PHE A 355 5.37 5.91 -14.60
CA PHE A 355 4.45 6.46 -13.61
C PHE A 355 5.10 7.53 -12.73
N ALA A 356 6.32 7.28 -12.25
CA ALA A 356 7.09 8.24 -11.47
C ALA A 356 7.44 9.49 -12.30
N ARG A 357 7.90 9.31 -13.54
CA ARG A 357 8.18 10.41 -14.48
C ARG A 357 6.95 11.29 -14.69
N GLN A 358 5.81 10.67 -14.96
CA GLN A 358 4.53 11.36 -15.18
C GLN A 358 4.04 12.05 -13.91
N SER A 359 4.29 11.45 -12.75
CA SER A 359 4.00 12.06 -11.45
C SER A 359 4.84 13.31 -11.18
N ARG A 360 6.13 13.28 -11.51
CA ARG A 360 7.02 14.46 -11.44
C ARG A 360 6.66 15.53 -12.48
N GLN A 361 6.06 15.12 -13.60
CA GLN A 361 5.49 16.04 -14.61
C GLN A 361 4.06 16.49 -14.31
N ALA A 362 3.48 16.10 -13.16
CA ALA A 362 2.10 16.40 -12.74
C ALA A 362 0.99 15.83 -13.66
N CYS A 363 1.30 14.83 -14.47
CA CYS A 363 0.38 14.18 -15.43
C CYS A 363 0.16 12.65 -15.19
N PRO A 364 0.13 12.12 -13.94
CA PRO A 364 -0.03 10.67 -13.74
C PRO A 364 -1.42 10.17 -14.13
N ARG A 365 -2.45 11.02 -14.03
CA ARG A 365 -3.82 10.66 -14.41
C ARG A 365 -3.93 10.41 -15.91
N GLU A 366 -3.40 11.32 -16.72
CA GLU A 366 -3.38 11.25 -18.18
C GLU A 366 -2.57 10.03 -18.66
N PHE A 367 -1.53 9.65 -17.92
CA PHE A 367 -0.81 8.39 -18.15
C PHE A 367 -1.67 7.15 -17.89
N LEU A 368 -2.40 7.11 -16.76
CA LEU A 368 -3.30 6.00 -16.43
C LEU A 368 -4.49 5.93 -17.39
N GLU A 369 -5.06 7.06 -17.80
CA GLU A 369 -6.14 7.13 -18.81
C GLU A 369 -5.68 6.60 -20.18
N ARG A 370 -4.50 7.00 -20.66
CA ARG A 370 -3.92 6.46 -21.90
C ARG A 370 -3.66 4.96 -21.82
N THR A 371 -3.23 4.47 -20.65
CA THR A 371 -2.98 3.04 -20.41
C THR A 371 -4.30 2.26 -20.39
N ALA A 372 -5.35 2.80 -19.76
CA ALA A 372 -6.69 2.24 -19.80
C ALA A 372 -7.24 2.16 -21.23
N HIS A 373 -7.06 3.22 -22.03
CA HIS A 373 -7.44 3.22 -23.43
C HIS A 373 -6.67 2.17 -24.25
N SER A 374 -5.34 2.08 -24.09
CA SER A 374 -4.49 1.09 -24.78
C SER A 374 -4.92 -0.35 -24.48
N LEU A 375 -5.28 -0.62 -23.23
CA LEU A 375 -5.71 -1.94 -22.78
C LEU A 375 -7.18 -2.25 -23.10
N GLY A 376 -7.97 -1.27 -23.55
CA GLY A 376 -9.42 -1.41 -23.71
C GLY A 376 -10.16 -1.68 -22.40
N ARG A 377 -9.68 -1.12 -21.28
CA ARG A 377 -10.19 -1.38 -19.92
C ARG A 377 -10.75 -0.11 -19.29
N ALA A 378 -11.61 -0.28 -18.29
CA ALA A 378 -12.09 0.83 -17.48
C ALA A 378 -10.93 1.51 -16.72
N TYR A 379 -10.97 2.83 -16.62
CA TYR A 379 -9.95 3.62 -15.92
C TYR A 379 -9.76 3.15 -14.47
N ASP A 380 -10.86 2.99 -13.72
CA ASP A 380 -10.84 2.56 -12.32
C ASP A 380 -10.14 1.20 -12.12
N ASP A 381 -10.28 0.28 -13.07
CA ASP A 381 -9.61 -1.03 -13.00
C ASP A 381 -8.10 -0.91 -13.21
N VAL A 382 -7.67 -0.01 -14.11
CA VAL A 382 -6.25 0.29 -14.31
C VAL A 382 -5.65 0.99 -13.09
N VAL A 383 -6.38 1.90 -12.45
CA VAL A 383 -5.94 2.54 -11.20
C VAL A 383 -5.76 1.50 -10.09
N ARG A 384 -6.68 0.54 -9.95
CA ARG A 384 -6.56 -0.56 -8.96
C ARG A 384 -5.36 -1.47 -9.21
N ASP A 385 -5.07 -1.79 -10.47
CA ASP A 385 -3.90 -2.60 -10.80
C ASP A 385 -2.59 -1.84 -10.60
N ALA A 386 -2.56 -0.54 -10.94
CA ALA A 386 -1.44 0.36 -10.65
C ALA A 386 -1.19 0.46 -9.14
N ALA A 387 -2.25 0.62 -8.35
CA ALA A 387 -2.22 0.59 -6.89
C ALA A 387 -1.66 -0.73 -6.35
N PHE A 388 -2.08 -1.87 -6.91
CA PHE A 388 -1.56 -3.18 -6.53
C PHE A 388 -0.06 -3.29 -6.81
N LEU A 389 0.43 -2.83 -7.97
CA LEU A 389 1.85 -2.77 -8.26
C LEU A 389 2.59 -1.91 -7.24
N ILE A 390 2.08 -0.73 -6.92
CA ILE A 390 2.70 0.17 -5.92
C ILE A 390 2.80 -0.50 -4.55
N ARG A 391 1.78 -1.25 -4.13
CA ARG A 391 1.84 -2.04 -2.89
C ARG A 391 2.87 -3.18 -2.95
N LEU A 392 3.11 -3.76 -4.13
CA LEU A 392 4.10 -4.83 -4.32
C LEU A 392 5.54 -4.33 -4.42
N ALA A 393 5.78 -3.08 -4.79
CA ALA A 393 7.13 -2.53 -4.87
C ALA A 393 7.20 -1.03 -4.57
N PRO A 394 6.89 -0.62 -3.32
CA PRO A 394 7.08 0.76 -2.89
C PRO A 394 8.55 1.22 -3.04
N GLU A 395 9.54 0.33 -2.89
CA GLU A 395 10.96 0.67 -3.08
C GLU A 395 11.29 0.96 -4.55
N LEU A 396 10.67 0.26 -5.50
CA LEU A 396 10.84 0.58 -6.93
C LEU A 396 10.19 1.92 -7.25
N LEU A 397 9.00 2.20 -6.68
CA LEU A 397 8.38 3.50 -6.81
C LEU A 397 9.31 4.60 -6.23
N ALA A 398 9.90 4.38 -5.05
CA ALA A 398 10.84 5.30 -4.42
C ALA A 398 12.07 5.55 -5.29
N PHE A 399 12.70 4.48 -5.80
CA PHE A 399 13.84 4.55 -6.70
C PHE A 399 13.55 5.45 -7.91
N PHE A 400 12.43 5.19 -8.60
CA PHE A 400 12.10 5.94 -9.81
C PHE A 400 11.58 7.35 -9.52
N LEU A 401 10.84 7.56 -8.44
CA LEU A 401 10.45 8.91 -8.02
C LEU A 401 11.68 9.76 -7.70
N LEU A 402 12.66 9.20 -6.99
CA LEU A 402 13.91 9.88 -6.70
C LEU A 402 14.72 10.17 -7.98
N LEU A 403 14.85 9.18 -8.87
CA LEU A 403 15.53 9.37 -10.16
C LEU A 403 14.92 10.54 -10.92
N TRP A 404 13.60 10.51 -11.13
CA TRP A 404 12.92 11.54 -11.91
C TRP A 404 12.83 12.89 -11.18
N GLU A 405 12.83 12.91 -9.85
CA GLU A 405 12.96 14.16 -9.08
C GLU A 405 14.29 14.84 -9.40
N LEU A 406 15.40 14.10 -9.30
CA LEU A 406 16.76 14.61 -9.49
C LEU A 406 17.10 14.96 -10.94
N THR A 407 16.40 14.37 -11.91
CA THR A 407 16.63 14.64 -13.34
C THR A 407 15.61 15.59 -13.95
N SER A 408 14.60 16.00 -13.19
CA SER A 408 13.60 16.95 -13.65
C SER A 408 14.03 18.40 -13.39
N ASP A 409 13.51 19.32 -14.19
CA ASP A 409 13.68 20.78 -14.01
C ASP A 409 13.04 21.31 -12.71
N ARG A 410 12.60 20.45 -11.78
CA ARG A 410 12.11 20.85 -10.46
C ARG A 410 13.24 21.09 -9.45
N GLN A 411 14.44 20.55 -9.68
CA GLN A 411 15.60 20.85 -8.85
C GLN A 411 16.07 22.32 -9.00
N THR A 412 15.69 22.99 -10.09
CA THR A 412 16.10 24.36 -10.43
C THR A 412 15.07 25.43 -10.05
N LYS A 413 14.02 25.06 -9.30
CA LYS A 413 13.00 25.96 -8.75
C LYS A 413 12.87 25.78 -7.25
#